data_AF-A0A953HCN1-F1
#
_entry.id   AF-A0A953HCN1-F1
#
_cell.length_a   1.000
_cell.length_b   1.000
_cell.length_c   1.000
_cell.angle_alpha   90.00
_cell.angle_beta   90.00
_cell.angle_gamma   90.00
#
_symmetry.space_group_name_H-M   'P 1'
#
loop_
_entity.id
_entity.type
_entity.pdbx_description
1 polymer ?
#
loop_
_entity_poly.entity_id
_entity_poly.type
_entity_poly.pdbx_seq_one_letter_code
_entity_poly.pdbx_strand_id
1 'polypeptide(L)' 'MREDKNGSGKFTEITLYPEVVITNESKTGLAQALHEEAGKMCFIANSLNFKVGYQPVVKVLV' A
#
# COMPACT_ATOMS: atom_id res chain seq x y z
N MET A 1 0.10 -7.32 14.29
CA MET A 1 0.17 -8.81 14.24
C MET A 1 -0.44 -9.38 15.51
N ARG A 2 -0.94 -10.62 15.46
CA ARG A 2 -1.45 -11.34 16.63
C ARG A 2 -0.79 -12.71 16.71
N GLU A 3 -0.40 -13.09 17.91
CA GLU A 3 0.10 -14.43 18.24
C GLU A 3 -0.88 -15.12 19.19
N ASP A 4 -1.11 -16.41 18.97
CA ASP A 4 -1.97 -17.27 19.79
C ASP A 4 -1.12 -18.15 20.71
N LYS A 5 -1.69 -18.59 21.84
CA LYS A 5 -0.97 -19.36 22.88
C LYS A 5 -0.37 -20.69 22.41
N ASN A 6 -0.86 -21.21 21.29
CA ASN A 6 -0.38 -22.44 20.66
C ASN A 6 0.83 -22.22 19.73
N GLY A 7 1.38 -21.00 19.68
CA GLY A 7 2.52 -20.64 18.84
C GLY A 7 2.17 -20.30 17.38
N SER A 8 0.89 -20.34 17.00
CA SER A 8 0.45 -19.82 15.70
C SER A 8 0.28 -18.30 15.74
N GLY A 9 0.33 -17.65 14.59
CA GLY A 9 0.16 -16.20 14.51
C GLY A 9 -0.30 -15.76 13.12
N LYS A 10 -0.76 -14.51 13.04
CA LYS A 10 -1.14 -13.89 11.77
C LYS A 10 -0.94 -12.38 11.80
N PHE A 11 -0.74 -11.80 10.63
CA PHE A 11 -0.85 -10.36 10.46
C PHE A 11 -2.32 -9.93 10.58
N THR A 12 -2.52 -8.76 11.18
CA THR A 12 -3.84 -8.15 11.42
C THR A 12 -4.07 -6.95 10.53
N GLU A 13 -2.98 -6.35 10.04
CA GLU A 13 -2.93 -5.25 9.08
C GLU A 13 -1.51 -5.14 8.54
N ILE A 14 -1.35 -4.52 7.38
CA ILE A 14 -0.06 -4.09 6.83
C ILE A 14 -0.17 -2.67 6.27
N THR A 15 0.96 -1.97 6.21
CA THR A 15 1.09 -0.70 5.48
C THR A 15 2.20 -0.83 4.46
N LEU A 16 1.89 -0.52 3.21
CA LEU A 16 2.86 -0.47 2.12
C LEU A 16 3.40 0.95 1.98
N TYR A 17 4.70 1.06 1.72
CA TYR A 17 5.41 2.32 1.52
C TYR A 17 5.94 2.42 0.09
N PRO A 18 5.06 2.48 -0.93
CA PRO A 18 5.50 2.54 -2.31
C PRO A 18 6.20 3.88 -2.58
N GLU A 19 7.32 3.83 -3.29
CA GLU A 19 8.01 5.01 -3.76
C GLU A 19 7.89 5.09 -5.28
N VAL A 20 7.42 6.21 -5.79
CA VAL A 20 7.24 6.44 -7.22
C VAL A 20 7.86 7.77 -7.63
N VAL A 21 8.35 7.79 -8.87
CA VAL A 21 8.92 8.99 -9.48
C VAL A 21 8.06 9.36 -10.68
N ILE A 22 7.63 10.61 -10.73
CA ILE A 22 6.83 11.16 -11.84
C ILE A 22 7.54 12.35 -12.47
N THR A 23 7.23 12.66 -13.72
CA THR A 23 7.80 13.82 -14.43
C THR A 23 6.92 15.06 -14.37
N ASN A 24 5.62 14.90 -14.05
CA ASN A 24 4.67 16.00 -14.03
C ASN A 24 4.25 16.33 -12.59
N GLU A 25 4.79 17.42 -12.05
CA GLU A 25 4.53 17.89 -10.68
C GLU A 25 3.02 18.08 -10.38
N SER A 26 2.25 18.56 -11.34
CA SER A 26 0.79 18.77 -11.16
C SER A 26 0.01 17.48 -10.91
N LYS A 27 0.60 16.31 -11.21
CA LYS A 27 -0.02 15.00 -10.97
C LYS A 27 0.34 14.37 -9.62
N THR A 28 1.08 15.05 -8.76
CA THR A 28 1.52 14.50 -7.47
C THR A 28 0.35 13.99 -6.62
N GLY A 29 -0.74 14.77 -6.49
CA GLY A 29 -1.93 14.35 -5.74
C GLY A 29 -2.64 13.14 -6.36
N LEU A 30 -2.70 13.08 -7.70
CA LEU A 30 -3.23 11.91 -8.40
C LEU A 30 -2.37 10.67 -8.15
N ALA A 31 -1.05 10.80 -8.24
CA ALA A 31 -0.12 9.70 -7.97
C ALA A 31 -0.28 9.16 -6.55
N GLN A 32 -0.45 10.05 -5.55
CA GLN A 32 -0.73 9.65 -4.17
C GLN A 32 -2.05 8.86 -4.04
N ALA A 33 -3.13 9.31 -4.67
CA ALA A 33 -4.45 8.69 -4.56
C ALA A 33 -4.54 7.32 -5.26
N LEU A 34 -3.79 7.12 -6.36
CA LEU A 34 -3.89 5.92 -7.18
C LEU A 34 -3.47 4.62 -6.48
N HIS A 35 -2.69 4.68 -5.40
CA HIS A 35 -2.25 3.48 -4.69
C HIS A 35 -3.41 2.73 -4.02
N GLU A 36 -4.41 3.45 -3.52
CA GLU A 36 -5.65 2.86 -2.99
C GLU A 36 -6.46 2.16 -4.10
N GLU A 37 -6.62 2.81 -5.26
CA GLU A 37 -7.32 2.21 -6.41
C GLU A 37 -6.56 0.99 -6.98
N ALA A 38 -5.24 1.08 -7.07
CA ALA A 38 -4.38 -0.03 -7.49
C ALA A 38 -4.52 -1.22 -6.52
N GLY A 39 -4.67 -0.96 -5.22
CA GLY A 39 -4.95 -1.97 -4.21
C GLY A 39 -6.17 -2.82 -4.53
N LYS A 40 -7.26 -2.19 -4.97
CA LYS A 40 -8.51 -2.87 -5.36
C LYS A 40 -8.34 -3.81 -6.57
N MET A 41 -7.34 -3.55 -7.40
CA MET A 41 -7.04 -4.36 -8.59
C MET A 41 -5.89 -5.35 -8.36
N CYS A 42 -5.21 -5.29 -7.22
CA CYS A 42 -4.02 -6.08 -6.94
C CYS A 42 -4.36 -7.49 -6.47
N PHE A 43 -3.94 -8.51 -7.22
CA PHE A 43 -4.13 -9.93 -6.85
C PHE A 43 -3.64 -10.24 -5.43
N ILE A 44 -2.50 -9.68 -5.01
CA ILE A 44 -1.95 -9.91 -3.67
C ILE A 44 -2.86 -9.26 -2.63
N ALA A 45 -3.15 -7.97 -2.75
CA ALA A 45 -3.98 -7.26 -1.77
C ALA A 45 -5.38 -7.88 -1.64
N ASN A 46 -5.97 -8.31 -2.75
CA ASN A 46 -7.28 -8.98 -2.79
C ASN A 46 -7.27 -10.41 -2.25
N SER A 47 -6.10 -11.04 -2.11
CA SER A 47 -5.95 -12.39 -1.54
C SER A 47 -5.73 -12.37 -0.03
N LEU A 48 -5.51 -11.21 0.58
CA LEU A 48 -5.31 -11.06 2.01
C LEU A 48 -6.66 -10.88 2.72
N ASN A 49 -6.79 -11.49 3.89
CA ASN A 49 -8.00 -11.40 4.71
C ASN A 49 -7.91 -10.30 5.80
N PHE A 50 -7.04 -9.33 5.61
CA PHE A 50 -6.79 -8.22 6.53
C PHE A 50 -6.54 -6.92 5.78
N LYS A 51 -6.61 -5.80 6.50
CA LYS A 51 -6.47 -4.46 5.93
C LYS A 51 -5.06 -4.23 5.35
N VAL A 52 -5.00 -3.72 4.13
CA VAL A 52 -3.79 -3.21 3.48
C VAL A 52 -3.92 -1.69 3.40
N GLY A 53 -2.99 -0.96 4.00
CA GLY A 53 -2.89 0.50 3.88
C GLY A 53 -1.74 0.93 2.97
N TYR A 54 -1.78 2.17 2.48
CA TYR A 54 -0.78 2.73 1.56
C TYR A 54 -0.26 4.08 2.06
N GLN A 55 1.06 4.23 2.15
CA GLN A 55 1.75 5.49 2.48
C GLN A 55 2.78 5.79 1.40
N PRO A 56 2.33 6.28 0.22
CA PRO A 56 3.20 6.52 -0.91
C PRO A 56 4.11 7.74 -0.72
N VAL A 57 5.34 7.63 -1.22
CA VAL A 57 6.23 8.78 -1.44
C VAL A 57 6.30 9.04 -2.94
N VAL A 58 5.93 10.26 -3.34
CA VAL A 58 5.97 10.70 -4.74
C VAL A 58 7.10 11.71 -4.91
N LYS A 59 8.07 11.39 -5.75
CA LYS A 59 9.16 12.29 -6.15
C LYS A 59 8.90 12.82 -7.56
N VAL A 60 9.26 14.07 -7.80
CA VAL A 60 9.19 14.68 -9.13
C VAL A 60 10.58 14.74 -9.71
N LEU A 61 10.77 14.22 -10.92
CA LEU A 61 11.99 14.44 -11.70
C LEU A 61 12.01 15.89 -12.16
N VAL A 62 13.00 16.62 -11.65
CA VAL A 62 13.30 18.00 -11.97
C VAL A 62 14.36 18.05 -13.07
#